data_AF-A0A7W4P1C0-F1
#
_entry.id   AF-A0A7W4P1C0-F1
#
_cell.length_a   1.000
_cell.length_b   1.000
_cell.length_c   1.000
_cell.angle_alpha   90.00
_cell.angle_beta   90.00
_cell.angle_gamma   90.00
#
_symmetry.space_group_name_H-M   'P 1'
#
loop_
_entity.id
_entity.type
_entity.pdbx_description
1 polymer ?
#
loop_
_entity_poly.entity_id
_entity_poly.type
_entity_poly.pdbx_seq_one_letter_code
_entity_poly.pdbx_strand_id
1 'polypeptide(L)'
;MRIKHTIRLPADLSVRLADYAARKKVPQALIVETALASFLSPDGPERLEAALARRLDRMTRQLERMERRVTISNESIAVFVRFWLTSTPPLPDAALAAAQSKGRERYDGFIEAVGRRLARGKTLDDEMRLDVGLGERGQDAPHPPGNLVT
;
A
#
# COMPACT_ATOMS: atom_id res chain seq x y z
N MET A 1 -28.62 20.85 32.64
CA MET A 1 -28.43 21.78 33.78
C MET A 1 -26.95 22.16 33.82
N ARG A 2 -26.57 23.45 34.01
CA ARG A 2 -25.17 23.89 34.04
C ARG A 2 -24.83 24.43 35.44
N ILE A 3 -23.68 24.04 36.01
CA ILE A 3 -23.22 24.45 37.34
C ILE A 3 -21.96 25.32 37.19
N LYS A 4 -21.94 26.52 37.79
CA LYS A 4 -20.78 27.42 37.74
C LYS A 4 -19.65 26.89 38.63
N HIS A 5 -18.46 26.74 38.05
CA HIS A 5 -17.23 26.40 38.76
C HIS A 5 -16.25 27.58 38.61
N THR A 6 -15.55 27.96 39.68
CA THR A 6 -14.51 29.01 39.65
C THR A 6 -13.17 28.36 39.95
N ILE A 7 -12.26 28.34 38.97
CA ILE A 7 -10.96 27.67 39.05
C ILE A 7 -9.89 28.68 38.62
N ARG A 8 -8.74 28.67 39.29
CA ARG A 8 -7.59 29.48 38.89
C ARG A 8 -6.71 28.69 37.93
N LEU A 9 -6.35 29.31 36.81
CA LEU A 9 -5.41 28.77 35.84
C LEU A 9 -4.07 29.50 35.98
N PRO A 10 -2.93 28.82 35.78
CA PRO A 10 -1.65 29.48 35.53
C PRO A 10 -1.77 30.49 34.39
N ALA A 11 -1.04 31.60 34.48
CA ALA A 11 -1.15 32.72 33.54
C ALA A 11 -0.85 32.29 32.09
N ASP A 12 0.19 31.46 31.89
CA ASP A 12 0.58 30.91 30.60
C ASP A 12 -0.52 30.03 29.99
N LEU A 13 -1.17 29.20 30.81
CA LEU A 13 -2.25 28.32 30.37
C LEU A 13 -3.50 29.13 29.99
N SER A 14 -3.80 30.20 30.74
CA SER A 14 -4.92 31.08 30.42
C SER A 14 -4.73 31.79 29.08
N VAL A 15 -3.51 32.22 28.77
CA VAL A 15 -3.17 32.83 27.46
C VAL A 15 -3.34 31.80 26.35
N ARG A 16 -2.76 30.60 26.51
CA ARG A 16 -2.89 29.52 25.51
C ARG A 16 -4.33 29.11 25.24
N LEU A 17 -5.18 29.07 26.26
CA LEU A 17 -6.60 28.79 26.11
C LEU A 17 -7.31 29.88 25.31
N ALA A 18 -7.02 31.14 25.59
CA ALA A 18 -7.58 32.28 24.86
C ALA A 18 -7.17 32.26 23.38
N ASP A 19 -5.89 32.03 23.10
CA ASP A 19 -5.37 31.94 21.74
C ASP A 19 -5.99 30.78 20.96
N TYR A 20 -6.10 29.61 21.59
CA TYR A 20 -6.70 28.43 20.97
C TYR A 20 -8.19 28.65 20.67
N ALA A 21 -8.94 29.23 21.61
CA ALA A 21 -10.33 29.60 21.45
C ALA A 21 -10.54 30.59 20.30
N ALA A 22 -9.71 31.63 20.22
CA ALA A 22 -9.74 32.62 19.16
C ALA A 22 -9.48 31.99 17.78
N ARG A 23 -8.43 31.16 17.66
CA ARG A 23 -8.11 30.44 16.41
C ARG A 23 -9.22 29.51 15.94
N LYS A 24 -9.89 28.84 16.88
CA LYS A 24 -10.99 27.91 16.60
C LYS A 24 -12.35 28.59 16.50
N LYS A 25 -12.44 29.89 16.80
CA LYS A 25 -13.69 30.69 16.83
C LYS A 25 -14.77 30.06 17.73
N VAL A 26 -14.37 29.55 18.89
CA VAL A 26 -15.27 28.93 19.86
C VAL A 26 -15.09 29.52 21.26
N PRO A 27 -16.10 29.48 22.15
CA PRO A 27 -15.96 29.95 23.53
C PRO A 27 -14.93 29.12 24.31
N GLN A 28 -14.13 29.76 25.16
CA GLN A 28 -13.17 29.07 26.04
C GLN A 28 -13.85 28.02 26.92
N ALA A 29 -15.06 28.31 27.42
CA ALA A 29 -15.84 27.37 28.23
C ALA A 29 -16.15 26.06 27.48
N LEU A 30 -16.39 26.11 26.16
CA LEU A 30 -16.62 24.91 25.35
C LEU A 30 -15.36 24.05 25.26
N ILE A 31 -14.19 24.68 25.11
CA ILE A 31 -12.91 23.98 25.09
C ILE A 31 -12.65 23.30 26.44
N VAL A 32 -12.87 24.01 27.55
CA VAL A 32 -12.70 23.46 28.90
C VAL A 32 -13.68 22.32 29.16
N GLU A 33 -14.95 22.48 28.78
CA GLU A 33 -15.98 21.43 28.87
C GLU A 33 -15.57 20.18 28.08
N THR A 34 -15.11 20.36 26.83
CA THR A 34 -14.67 19.25 25.97
C THR A 34 -13.42 18.57 26.52
N ALA A 35 -12.45 19.35 27.00
CA ALA A 35 -11.23 18.82 27.58
C ALA A 35 -11.49 18.02 28.86
N LEU A 36 -12.35 18.54 29.76
CA LEU A 36 -12.75 17.85 30.98
C LEU A 36 -13.54 16.58 30.68
N ALA A 37 -14.50 16.63 29.76
CA ALA A 37 -15.27 15.46 29.34
C ALA A 37 -14.35 14.38 28.73
N SER A 38 -13.37 14.78 27.92
CA SER A 38 -12.38 13.86 27.36
C SER A 38 -11.43 13.29 28.41
N PHE A 39 -10.99 14.11 29.38
CA PHE A 39 -10.06 13.69 30.43
C PHE A 39 -10.71 12.74 31.45
N LEU A 40 -11.99 12.95 31.74
CA LEU A 40 -12.78 12.13 32.66
C LEU A 40 -13.45 10.94 31.96
N SER A 41 -13.30 10.80 30.64
CA SER A 41 -13.83 9.65 29.91
C SER A 41 -12.96 8.42 30.22
N PRO A 42 -13.55 7.33 30.74
CA PRO A 42 -12.82 6.09 31.03
C PRO A 42 -12.10 5.52 29.81
N ASP A 43 -12.66 5.75 28.61
CA ASP A 43 -12.22 5.10 27.39
C ASP A 43 -11.29 5.98 26.52
N GLY A 44 -11.00 7.23 26.93
CA GLY A 44 -10.28 8.19 26.09
C GLY A 44 -8.90 7.70 25.61
N PRO A 45 -7.97 7.43 26.53
CA PRO A 45 -6.63 6.93 26.17
C PRO A 45 -6.70 5.52 25.55
N GLU A 46 -7.54 4.63 26.08
CA GLU A 46 -7.67 3.25 25.62
C GLU A 46 -8.20 3.15 24.18
N ARG A 47 -9.15 4.01 23.79
CA ARG A 47 -9.66 4.06 22.40
C ARG A 47 -8.60 4.54 21.42
N LEU A 48 -7.80 5.54 21.81
CA LEU A 48 -6.70 6.04 20.97
C LEU A 48 -5.63 4.96 20.80
N GLU A 49 -5.22 4.31 21.89
CA GLU A 49 -4.26 3.22 21.88
C GLU A 49 -4.75 2.04 21.03
N ALA A 50 -6.02 1.64 21.18
CA ALA A 50 -6.62 0.59 20.36
C ALA A 50 -6.68 0.96 18.87
N ALA A 51 -7.00 2.22 18.53
CA ALA A 51 -7.01 2.69 17.16
C ALA A 51 -5.60 2.70 16.54
N LEU A 52 -4.59 3.09 17.32
CA LEU A 52 -3.19 3.05 16.92
C LEU A 52 -2.70 1.61 16.71
N ALA A 53 -2.98 0.71 17.66
CA ALA A 53 -2.64 -0.71 17.55
C ALA A 53 -3.23 -1.35 16.28
N ARG A 54 -4.52 -1.07 15.98
CA ARG A 54 -5.17 -1.54 14.74
C ARG A 54 -4.54 -0.94 13.47
N ARG A 55 -4.07 0.30 13.53
CA ARG A 55 -3.38 0.92 12.39
C ARG A 55 -2.01 0.29 12.17
N LEU A 56 -1.27 0.03 13.24
CA LEU A 56 0.02 -0.65 13.19
C LEU A 56 -0.12 -2.08 12.67
N ASP A 57 -1.08 -2.85 13.16
CA ASP A 57 -1.34 -4.21 12.63
C ASP A 57 -1.63 -4.20 11.12
N ARG A 58 -2.45 -3.24 10.66
CA ARG A 58 -2.70 -3.07 9.21
C ARG A 58 -1.44 -2.73 8.43
N MET A 59 -0.56 -1.89 8.98
CA MET A 59 0.72 -1.53 8.35
C MET A 59 1.67 -2.73 8.30
N THR A 60 1.78 -3.50 9.38
CA THR A 60 2.58 -4.74 9.43
C THR A 60 2.12 -5.71 8.35
N ARG A 61 0.82 -5.98 8.25
CA ARG A 61 0.28 -6.87 7.19
C ARG A 61 0.52 -6.32 5.78
N GLN A 62 0.54 -5.00 5.60
CA GLN A 62 0.89 -4.38 4.31
C GLN A 62 2.37 -4.58 3.99
N LEU A 63 3.26 -4.44 4.98
CA LEU A 63 4.69 -4.68 4.85
C LEU A 63 5.00 -6.14 4.52
N GLU A 64 4.38 -7.10 5.22
CA GLU A 64 4.55 -8.54 4.93
C GLU A 64 4.13 -8.89 3.49
N ARG A 65 3.02 -8.33 3.02
CA ARG A 65 2.58 -8.51 1.62
C ARG A 65 3.56 -7.86 0.63
N MET A 66 4.13 -6.72 0.97
CA MET A 66 5.14 -6.05 0.14
C MET A 66 6.42 -6.88 0.09
N GLU A 67 6.89 -7.38 1.23
CA GLU A 67 8.05 -8.26 1.33
C GLU A 67 7.87 -9.50 0.45
N ARG A 68 6.71 -10.15 0.53
CA ARG A 68 6.39 -11.29 -0.35
C ARG A 68 6.50 -10.93 -1.84
N ARG A 69 6.00 -9.76 -2.24
CA ARG A 69 6.09 -9.26 -3.63
C ARG A 69 7.53 -9.00 -4.06
N VAL A 70 8.35 -8.45 -3.16
CA VAL A 70 9.79 -8.22 -3.40
C VAL A 70 10.51 -9.56 -3.57
N THR A 71 10.25 -10.54 -2.69
CA THR A 71 10.84 -11.87 -2.80
C THR A 71 10.50 -12.53 -4.14
N ILE A 72 9.23 -12.52 -4.55
CA ILE A 72 8.81 -13.08 -5.86
C ILE A 72 9.51 -12.34 -7.01
N SER A 73 9.63 -11.01 -6.94
CA SER A 73 10.32 -10.22 -7.97
C SER A 73 11.80 -10.59 -8.05
N ASN A 74 12.47 -10.77 -6.91
CA ASN A 74 13.87 -11.18 -6.85
C ASN A 74 14.10 -12.58 -7.43
N GLU A 75 13.24 -13.54 -7.08
CA GLU A 75 13.30 -14.90 -7.64
C GLU A 75 13.08 -14.89 -9.16
N SER A 76 12.12 -14.10 -9.63
CA SER A 76 11.84 -13.96 -11.07
C SER A 76 13.04 -13.38 -11.82
N ILE A 77 13.70 -12.36 -11.26
CA ILE A 77 14.92 -11.78 -11.84
C ILE A 77 16.06 -12.80 -11.83
N ALA A 78 16.25 -13.54 -10.73
CA ALA A 78 17.30 -14.55 -10.63
C ALA A 78 17.14 -15.65 -11.70
N VAL A 79 15.92 -16.14 -11.90
CA VAL A 79 15.60 -17.11 -12.96
C VAL A 79 15.83 -16.50 -14.34
N PHE A 80 15.38 -15.26 -14.58
CA PHE A 80 15.61 -14.56 -15.84
C PHE A 80 17.09 -14.39 -16.17
N VAL A 81 17.91 -13.93 -15.20
CA VAL A 81 19.36 -13.75 -15.37
C VAL A 81 20.04 -15.08 -15.65
N ARG A 82 19.68 -16.15 -14.92
CA ARG A 82 20.21 -17.50 -15.17
C ARG A 82 19.92 -17.94 -16.60
N PHE A 83 18.66 -17.82 -17.01
CA PHE A 83 18.24 -18.15 -18.38
C PHE A 83 19.00 -17.32 -19.42
N TRP A 84 19.19 -16.01 -19.18
CA TRP A 84 19.92 -15.13 -20.08
C TRP A 84 21.38 -15.55 -20.25
N LEU A 85 22.07 -15.89 -19.16
CA LEU A 85 23.47 -16.34 -19.19
C LEU A 85 23.65 -17.70 -19.86
N THR A 86 22.67 -18.60 -19.76
CA THR A 86 22.75 -19.93 -20.38
C THR A 86 22.33 -19.94 -21.85
N SER A 87 21.46 -19.01 -22.26
CA SER A 87 20.83 -19.02 -23.59
C SER A 87 21.42 -18.00 -24.56
N THR A 88 22.31 -17.10 -24.11
CA THR A 88 22.90 -16.08 -24.97
C THR A 88 24.29 -16.53 -25.44
N PRO A 89 24.47 -16.96 -26.70
CA PRO A 89 25.79 -17.32 -27.21
C PRO A 89 26.72 -16.10 -27.23
N PRO A 90 28.02 -16.28 -26.94
CA PRO A 90 28.99 -15.19 -27.02
C PRO A 90 29.09 -14.68 -28.45
N LEU A 91 29.01 -13.35 -28.60
CA LEU A 91 29.10 -12.68 -29.90
C LEU A 91 30.58 -12.48 -30.29
N PRO A 92 30.93 -12.60 -31.58
CA PRO A 92 32.23 -12.15 -32.08
C PRO A 92 32.42 -10.65 -31.81
N ASP A 93 33.65 -10.23 -31.49
CA ASP A 93 33.97 -8.83 -31.13
C ASP A 93 33.49 -7.82 -32.18
N ALA A 94 33.57 -8.17 -33.46
CA ALA A 94 33.11 -7.33 -34.57
C ALA A 94 31.58 -7.07 -34.56
N ALA A 95 30.78 -7.97 -33.98
CA ALA A 95 29.33 -7.85 -33.88
C ALA A 95 28.88 -7.16 -32.57
N LEU A 96 29.79 -6.98 -31.60
CA LEU A 96 29.46 -6.50 -30.27
C LEU A 96 28.90 -5.08 -30.29
N ALA A 97 29.49 -4.17 -31.06
CA ALA A 97 29.04 -2.78 -31.17
C ALA A 97 27.61 -2.68 -31.75
N ALA A 98 27.32 -3.45 -32.80
CA ALA A 98 25.99 -3.50 -33.41
C ALA A 98 24.95 -4.10 -32.46
N ALA A 99 25.31 -5.18 -31.74
CA ALA A 99 24.45 -5.81 -30.73
C ALA A 99 24.16 -4.86 -29.55
N GLN A 100 25.16 -4.11 -29.07
CA GLN A 100 24.99 -3.11 -28.01
C GLN A 100 24.08 -1.96 -28.46
N SER A 101 24.27 -1.44 -29.68
CA SER A 101 23.39 -0.40 -30.25
C SER A 101 21.94 -0.89 -30.30
N LYS A 102 21.73 -2.12 -30.80
CA LYS A 102 20.38 -2.68 -30.88
C LYS A 102 19.78 -2.98 -29.50
N GLY A 103 20.62 -3.37 -28.54
CA GLY A 103 20.23 -3.55 -27.14
C GLY A 103 19.71 -2.26 -26.52
N ARG A 104 20.39 -1.13 -26.75
CA ARG A 104 19.95 0.19 -26.28
C ARG A 104 18.60 0.58 -26.88
N GLU A 105 18.44 0.45 -28.20
CA GLU A 105 17.15 0.72 -28.86
C GLU A 105 15.99 -0.10 -28.27
N ARG A 106 16.23 -1.40 -28.02
CA ARG A 106 15.22 -2.27 -27.40
C ARG A 106 14.91 -1.87 -25.96
N TYR A 107 15.91 -1.45 -25.20
CA TYR A 107 15.74 -0.99 -23.83
C TYR A 107 14.91 0.30 -23.78
N ASP A 108 15.22 1.27 -24.64
CA ASP A 108 14.47 2.52 -24.73
C ASP A 108 12.99 2.26 -25.07
N GLY A 109 12.73 1.38 -26.04
CA GLY A 109 11.37 0.96 -26.39
C GLY A 109 10.64 0.24 -25.24
N PHE A 110 11.36 -0.56 -24.44
CA PHE A 110 10.81 -1.19 -23.24
C PHE A 110 10.43 -0.14 -22.18
N ILE A 111 11.32 0.82 -21.89
CA ILE A 111 11.06 1.90 -20.95
C ILE A 111 9.85 2.73 -21.38
N GLU A 112 9.75 3.04 -22.67
CA GLU A 112 8.59 3.76 -23.21
C GLU A 112 7.29 2.95 -23.04
N ALA A 113 7.31 1.65 -23.32
CA ALA A 113 6.16 0.76 -23.14
C ALA A 113 5.72 0.69 -21.67
N VAL A 114 6.67 0.58 -20.73
CA VAL A 114 6.41 0.62 -19.28
C VAL A 114 5.83 1.97 -18.88
N GLY A 115 6.41 3.07 -19.33
CA GLY A 115 5.93 4.43 -19.05
C GLY A 115 4.48 4.63 -19.50
N ARG A 116 4.15 4.22 -20.74
CA ARG A 116 2.77 4.26 -21.26
C ARG A 116 1.81 3.43 -20.42
N ARG A 117 2.26 2.27 -19.93
CA ARG A 117 1.43 1.37 -19.12
C ARG A 117 1.14 1.96 -17.73
N LEU A 118 2.17 2.48 -17.07
CA LEU A 118 2.01 3.16 -15.77
C LEU A 118 1.08 4.38 -15.88
N ALA A 119 1.21 5.18 -16.94
CA ALA A 119 0.32 6.32 -17.20
C ALA A 119 -1.16 5.92 -17.38
N ARG A 120 -1.43 4.69 -17.84
CA ARG A 120 -2.79 4.15 -17.99
C ARG A 120 -3.37 3.55 -16.71
N GLY A 121 -2.60 3.49 -15.62
CA GLY A 121 -3.03 2.95 -14.33
C GLY A 121 -3.26 1.44 -14.30
N LYS A 122 -2.93 0.71 -15.37
CA LYS A 122 -3.02 -0.76 -15.41
C LYS A 122 -1.70 -1.36 -14.94
N THR A 123 -1.74 -2.15 -13.87
CA THR A 123 -0.55 -2.82 -13.33
C THR A 123 -0.48 -4.28 -13.78
N LEU A 124 0.71 -4.87 -13.72
CA LEU A 124 0.90 -6.31 -13.96
C LEU A 124 0.09 -7.14 -12.97
N ASP A 125 -0.05 -6.63 -11.75
CA ASP A 125 -0.82 -7.24 -10.67
C ASP A 125 -2.33 -7.30 -11.00
N ASP A 126 -2.86 -6.34 -11.76
CA ASP A 126 -4.27 -6.33 -12.17
C ASP A 126 -4.57 -7.40 -13.22
N GLU A 127 -3.67 -7.60 -14.18
CA GLU A 127 -3.79 -8.63 -15.22
C GLU A 127 -3.63 -10.04 -14.63
N MET A 128 -2.62 -10.25 -13.76
CA MET A 128 -2.42 -11.55 -13.11
C MET A 128 -3.61 -11.96 -12.23
N ARG A 129 -4.26 -11.01 -11.54
CA ARG A 129 -5.48 -11.30 -10.77
C ARG A 129 -6.65 -11.74 -11.63
N LEU A 130 -6.80 -11.13 -12.81
CA LEU A 130 -7.85 -11.47 -13.76
C LEU A 130 -7.62 -12.88 -14.33
N ASP A 131 -6.39 -13.24 -14.64
CA ASP A 131 -6.05 -14.56 -15.19
C ASP A 131 -6.20 -15.69 -14.15
N VAL A 132 -5.82 -15.46 -12.88
CA VAL A 132 -6.04 -16.44 -11.79
C VAL A 132 -7.53 -16.67 -11.53
N GLY A 133 -8.37 -15.62 -11.57
CA GLY A 133 -9.82 -15.75 -11.40
C GLY A 133 -10.57 -16.35 -12.59
N LEU A 134 -9.91 -16.53 -13.73
CA LEU A 134 -10.42 -17.27 -14.90
C LEU A 134 -10.00 -18.74 -14.87
N GLY A 135 -8.86 -19.06 -14.26
CA GLY A 135 -8.42 -20.44 -14.01
C GLY A 135 -9.31 -21.20 -13.02
N GLU A 136 -9.83 -20.52 -11.98
CA GLU A 136 -10.70 -21.16 -10.98
C GLU A 136 -12.13 -21.41 -11.51
N ARG A 137 -12.65 -20.56 -12.40
CA ARG A 137 -13.99 -20.74 -13.00
C ARG A 137 -14.05 -21.82 -14.09
N GLY A 138 -12.92 -22.25 -14.61
CA GLY A 138 -12.83 -23.32 -15.61
C GLY A 138 -12.82 -24.74 -15.03
N GLN A 139 -12.68 -24.89 -13.71
CA GLN A 139 -12.52 -26.19 -13.06
C GLN A 139 -13.83 -26.77 -12.47
N ASP A 140 -14.90 -25.98 -12.44
CA ASP A 140 -16.25 -26.36 -11.97
C ASP A 140 -17.22 -26.74 -13.11
N ALA A 141 -16.75 -26.91 -14.34
CA ALA A 141 -17.59 -27.45 -15.41
C ALA A 141 -17.90 -28.93 -15.13
N PRO A 142 -19.19 -29.35 -15.05
CA PRO A 142 -19.53 -30.73 -14.75
C PRO A 142 -18.96 -31.67 -15.81
N HIS A 143 -18.22 -32.69 -15.37
CA HIS A 143 -17.78 -33.79 -16.22
C HIS A 143 -19.04 -34.47 -16.83
N PRO A 144 -19.16 -34.57 -18.16
CA PRO A 144 -20.28 -35.28 -18.76
C PRO A 144 -20.19 -36.76 -18.36
N PRO A 145 -21.31 -37.42 -18.00
CA PRO A 145 -21.29 -38.81 -17.60
C PRO A 145 -20.78 -39.66 -18.78
N GLY A 146 -19.73 -40.43 -18.52
CA GLY A 146 -19.21 -41.41 -19.46
C GLY A 146 -20.30 -42.40 -19.83
N ASN A 147 -20.64 -42.47 -21.11
CA ASN A 147 -21.44 -43.56 -21.64
C ASN A 147 -20.61 -44.84 -21.58
N LEU A 148 -20.95 -45.73 -20.65
CA LEU A 148 -20.70 -47.16 -20.82
C LEU A 148 -21.65 -47.66 -21.91
N VAL A 149 -21.10 -48.10 -23.04
CA VAL A 149 -21.72 -49.16 -23.83
C VAL A 149 -20.63 -50.17 -24.21
N THR A 150 -20.96 -51.40 -23.83
CA THR A 150 -20.43 -52.74 -24.16
C THR A 150 -19.51 -52.88 -25.37
#